data_AF-A0A1G8V5G1-F1
#
_entry.id   AF-A0A1G8V5G1-F1
#
_cell.length_a   1.000
_cell.length_b   1.000
_cell.length_c   1.000
_cell.angle_alpha   90.00
_cell.angle_beta   90.00
_cell.angle_gamma   90.00
#
_symmetry.space_group_name_H-M   'P 1'
#
loop_
_entity.id
_entity.type
_entity.pdbx_description
1 polymer ?
#
loop_
_entity_poly.entity_id
_entity_poly.type
_entity_poly.pdbx_seq_one_letter_code
_entity_poly.pdbx_strand_id
1 'polypeptide(L)'
;MSIPENMLEIINGRMHEGACPTSGSLGECCIISEAADGLFESVLYIWDSAFNDSAAVAGWFKGAGASDVSVKHTLYSDWNDDRDGKTIDGMREWSVVFTLAEQTEIGREGAV
;
A
#
# COMPACT_ATOMS: atom_id res chain seq x y z
N MET A 1 -0.92 -2.38 -18.10
CA MET A 1 0.06 -1.39 -17.59
C MET A 1 0.88 -2.08 -16.51
N SER A 2 2.18 -1.81 -16.37
CA SER A 2 3.01 -2.41 -15.32
C SER A 2 3.08 -1.51 -14.10
N ILE A 3 3.09 -2.10 -12.89
CA ILE A 3 3.36 -1.40 -11.63
C ILE A 3 4.70 -0.65 -11.78
N PRO A 4 4.81 0.62 -11.34
CA PRO A 4 6.10 1.30 -11.28
C PRO A 4 7.11 0.45 -10.49
N GLU A 5 8.29 0.21 -11.06
CA GLU A 5 9.30 -0.73 -10.52
C GLU A 5 9.70 -0.44 -9.06
N ASN A 6 9.39 0.75 -8.53
CA ASN A 6 9.72 1.19 -7.19
C ASN A 6 8.51 1.46 -6.27
N MET A 7 7.26 1.17 -6.67
CA MET A 7 6.09 1.50 -5.83
C MET A 7 6.15 0.80 -4.46
N LEU A 8 6.50 -0.49 -4.44
CA LEU A 8 6.65 -1.26 -3.20
C LEU A 8 7.71 -0.65 -2.27
N GLU A 9 8.83 -0.19 -2.84
CA GLU A 9 9.92 0.47 -2.10
C GLU A 9 9.47 1.84 -1.55
N ILE A 10 8.76 2.64 -2.35
CA ILE A 10 8.21 3.94 -1.94
C ILE A 10 7.26 3.77 -0.76
N ILE A 11 6.31 2.82 -0.84
CA ILE A 11 5.34 2.60 0.22
C ILE A 11 6.04 2.08 1.49
N ASN A 12 6.94 1.11 1.36
CA ASN A 12 7.71 0.63 2.52
C ASN A 12 8.59 1.74 3.13
N GLY A 13 9.13 2.66 2.32
CA GLY A 13 9.83 3.85 2.82
C GLY A 13 8.96 4.68 3.77
N ARG A 14 7.68 4.87 3.45
CA ARG A 14 6.71 5.57 4.32
C ARG A 14 6.34 4.77 5.56
N MET A 15 6.13 3.46 5.40
CA MET A 15 5.76 2.57 6.52
C MET A 15 6.91 2.43 7.54
N HIS A 16 8.15 2.57 7.08
CA HIS A 16 9.37 2.51 7.89
C HIS A 16 9.94 3.88 8.30
N GLU A 17 9.24 5.01 8.13
CA GLU A 17 9.73 6.35 8.52
C GLU A 17 9.97 6.54 10.06
N GLY A 18 9.99 5.45 10.84
CA GLY A 18 10.53 5.33 12.21
C GLY A 18 11.82 4.52 12.38
N ALA A 19 12.48 4.11 11.28
CA ALA A 19 13.73 3.34 11.16
C ALA A 19 13.66 1.83 11.52
N CYS A 20 13.92 0.98 10.50
CA CYS A 20 14.11 -0.48 10.58
C CYS A 20 12.89 -1.23 11.18
N PRO A 21 12.79 -2.57 11.15
CA PRO A 21 11.68 -3.31 11.79
C PRO A 21 11.82 -3.34 13.33
N THR A 22 12.12 -2.18 13.91
CA THR A 22 12.28 -1.90 15.34
C THR A 22 11.28 -0.82 15.78
N SER A 23 11.23 -0.55 17.09
CA SER A 23 10.35 0.44 17.73
C SER A 23 10.25 1.75 16.95
N GLY A 24 9.07 2.05 16.39
CA GLY A 24 8.78 3.28 15.64
C GLY A 24 8.22 3.07 14.24
N SER A 25 8.35 1.87 13.66
CA SER A 25 7.75 1.56 12.36
C SER A 25 6.23 1.40 12.44
N LEU A 26 5.54 1.91 11.42
CA LEU A 26 4.07 1.81 11.30
C LEU A 26 3.65 0.39 10.92
N GLY A 27 4.46 -0.29 10.10
CA GLY A 27 4.12 -1.57 9.50
C GLY A 27 5.00 -1.89 8.30
N GLU A 28 4.48 -2.74 7.42
CA GLU A 28 5.08 -3.09 6.13
C GLU A 28 4.03 -3.19 5.01
N CYS A 29 4.46 -2.95 3.77
CA CYS A 29 3.73 -3.31 2.56
C CYS A 29 4.32 -4.62 2.02
N CYS A 30 3.59 -5.72 2.13
CA CYS A 30 4.12 -7.06 1.87
C CYS A 30 4.13 -7.39 0.39
N ILE A 31 3.10 -6.93 -0.32
CA ILE A 31 2.89 -7.23 -1.73
C ILE A 31 2.17 -6.09 -2.43
N ILE A 32 2.47 -5.93 -3.71
CA ILE A 32 1.64 -5.22 -4.68
C ILE A 32 1.55 -6.14 -5.90
N SER A 33 0.34 -6.49 -6.31
CA SER A 33 0.09 -7.42 -7.41
C SER A 33 -1.12 -7.01 -8.23
N GLU A 34 -1.12 -7.40 -9.49
CA GLU A 34 -2.29 -7.24 -10.36
C GLU A 34 -3.34 -8.32 -10.01
N ALA A 35 -4.51 -7.88 -9.57
CA ALA A 35 -5.62 -8.75 -9.16
C ALA A 35 -6.57 -9.06 -10.33
N ALA A 36 -6.72 -8.09 -11.24
CA ALA A 36 -7.45 -8.22 -12.50
C ALA A 36 -6.88 -7.20 -13.51
N ASP A 37 -7.26 -7.29 -14.79
CA ASP A 37 -6.76 -6.42 -15.86
C ASP A 37 -6.82 -4.93 -15.50
N GLY A 38 -5.65 -4.34 -15.20
CA GLY A 38 -5.50 -2.94 -14.79
C GLY A 38 -5.91 -2.60 -13.35
N LEU A 39 -6.35 -3.58 -12.57
CA LEU A 39 -6.70 -3.46 -11.16
C LEU A 39 -5.63 -4.11 -10.28
N PHE A 40 -5.03 -3.30 -9.41
CA PHE A 40 -3.97 -3.70 -8.51
C PHE A 40 -4.47 -3.77 -7.07
N GLU A 41 -3.88 -4.69 -6.32
CA GLU A 41 -4.10 -4.82 -4.89
C GLU A 41 -2.77 -4.88 -4.16
N SER A 42 -2.74 -4.28 -2.98
CA SER A 42 -1.64 -4.33 -2.03
C SER A 42 -2.13 -4.77 -0.67
N VAL A 43 -1.29 -5.49 0.07
CA VAL A 43 -1.54 -5.86 1.46
C VAL A 43 -0.52 -5.16 2.35
N LEU A 44 -1.03 -4.45 3.36
CA LEU A 44 -0.26 -3.77 4.38
C LEU A 44 -0.51 -4.43 5.73
N TYR A 45 0.54 -4.74 6.48
CA TYR A 45 0.41 -5.09 7.90
C TYR A 45 0.79 -3.88 8.75
N ILE A 46 -0.17 -3.37 9.52
CA ILE A 46 0.03 -2.25 10.43
C ILE A 46 0.37 -2.80 11.82
N TRP A 47 1.58 -2.50 12.28
CA TRP A 47 2.10 -2.89 13.60
C TRP A 47 1.79 -1.84 14.67
N ASP A 48 1.81 -0.56 14.30
CA ASP A 48 1.47 0.52 15.22
C ASP A 48 -0.04 0.53 15.50
N SER A 49 -0.42 0.24 16.74
CA SER A 49 -1.81 0.24 17.18
C SER A 49 -2.50 1.62 17.17
N ALA A 50 -1.74 2.72 17.22
CA ALA A 50 -2.27 4.07 17.21
C ALA A 50 -2.46 4.63 15.78
N PHE A 51 -1.77 4.07 14.79
CA PHE A 51 -1.84 4.55 13.42
C PHE A 51 -3.22 4.31 12.80
N ASN A 52 -3.99 5.34 12.50
CA ASN A 52 -5.32 5.16 11.92
C ASN A 52 -5.62 6.22 10.85
N ASP A 53 -4.65 6.46 9.96
CA ASP A 53 -4.74 7.47 8.91
C ASP A 53 -4.75 6.82 7.53
N SER A 54 -5.93 6.36 7.10
CA SER A 54 -6.14 5.80 5.77
C SER A 54 -6.03 6.84 4.65
N ALA A 55 -6.20 8.13 4.97
CA ALA A 55 -6.03 9.20 4.00
C ALA A 55 -4.55 9.39 3.65
N ALA A 56 -3.65 9.32 4.63
CA ALA A 56 -2.21 9.31 4.40
C ALA A 56 -1.79 8.12 3.53
N VAL A 57 -2.25 6.90 3.86
CA VAL A 57 -2.00 5.70 3.04
C VAL A 57 -2.44 5.91 1.60
N ALA A 58 -3.68 6.37 1.37
CA ALA A 58 -4.17 6.64 0.02
C ALA A 58 -3.33 7.72 -0.70
N GLY A 59 -2.84 8.73 0.03
CA GLY A 59 -1.94 9.75 -0.47
C GLY A 59 -0.59 9.20 -0.93
N TRP A 60 -0.01 8.24 -0.19
CA TRP A 60 1.25 7.59 -0.57
C TRP A 60 1.12 6.83 -1.88
N PHE A 61 0.05 6.05 -2.05
CA PHE A 61 -0.21 5.32 -3.29
C PHE A 61 -0.43 6.27 -4.47
N LYS A 62 -1.22 7.33 -4.28
CA LYS A 62 -1.41 8.36 -5.33
C LYS A 62 -0.11 9.05 -5.71
N GLY A 63 0.73 9.40 -4.73
CA GLY A 63 2.05 9.96 -4.95
C GLY A 63 3.00 9.01 -5.69
N ALA A 64 2.77 7.70 -5.59
CA ALA A 64 3.50 6.66 -6.31
C ALA A 64 2.90 6.31 -7.69
N GLY A 65 1.88 7.03 -8.16
CA GLY A 65 1.28 6.86 -9.49
C GLY A 65 -0.04 6.07 -9.53
N ALA A 66 -0.62 5.76 -8.38
CA ALA A 66 -1.95 5.14 -8.33
C ALA A 66 -3.08 6.14 -8.59
N SER A 67 -4.18 5.68 -9.19
CA SER A 67 -5.48 6.35 -9.26
C SER A 67 -6.55 5.47 -8.60
N ASP A 68 -7.72 6.06 -8.32
CA ASP A 68 -8.90 5.33 -7.83
C ASP A 68 -8.64 4.44 -6.60
N VAL A 69 -7.85 4.97 -5.66
CA VAL A 69 -7.37 4.25 -4.48
C VAL A 69 -8.49 4.03 -3.45
N SER A 70 -8.66 2.78 -3.03
CA SER A 70 -9.54 2.33 -1.94
C SER A 70 -8.72 1.61 -0.88
N VAL A 71 -8.85 2.05 0.38
CA VAL A 71 -8.22 1.38 1.54
C VAL A 71 -9.29 0.63 2.31
N LYS A 72 -9.08 -0.66 2.56
CA LYS A 72 -9.99 -1.56 3.26
C LYS A 72 -9.30 -2.13 4.49
N HIS A 73 -10.04 -2.27 5.57
CA HIS A 73 -9.58 -2.96 6.78
C HIS A 73 -10.50 -4.17 7.00
N THR A 74 -9.92 -5.37 6.93
CA THR A 74 -10.64 -6.62 7.16
C THR A 74 -10.86 -6.79 8.67
N LEU A 75 -12.12 -6.87 9.10
CA LEU A 75 -12.46 -7.09 10.52
C LEU A 75 -12.52 -8.58 10.89
N TYR A 76 -12.85 -9.43 9.92
CA TYR A 76 -12.97 -10.87 10.10
C TYR A 76 -12.59 -11.59 8.82
N SER A 77 -11.71 -12.58 8.93
CA SER A 77 -11.33 -13.51 7.87
C SER A 77 -11.17 -14.89 8.47
N ASP A 78 -11.82 -15.89 7.90
CA ASP A 78 -11.62 -17.29 8.31
C ASP A 78 -10.35 -17.89 7.69
N TRP A 79 -9.88 -17.30 6.58
CA TRP A 79 -8.69 -17.77 5.87
C TRP A 79 -7.39 -17.32 6.54
N ASN A 80 -7.37 -16.11 7.08
CA ASN A 80 -6.19 -15.52 7.75
C ASN A 80 -6.35 -15.49 9.28
N ASP A 81 -7.41 -16.13 9.81
CA ASP A 81 -7.77 -16.12 11.22
C ASP A 81 -7.94 -14.71 11.84
N ASP A 82 -8.29 -13.72 11.03
CA ASP A 82 -8.48 -12.36 11.51
C ASP A 82 -9.69 -12.26 12.46
N ARG A 83 -9.50 -11.64 13.62
CA ARG A 83 -10.57 -11.37 14.60
C ARG A 83 -10.51 -9.92 15.05
N ASP A 84 -11.65 -9.24 14.97
CA ASP A 84 -11.81 -7.82 15.33
C ASP A 84 -10.75 -6.90 14.70
N GLY A 85 -10.41 -7.18 13.44
CA GLY A 85 -9.46 -6.39 12.67
C GLY A 85 -8.00 -6.76 12.85
N LYS A 86 -7.67 -7.86 13.54
CA LYS A 86 -6.31 -8.27 13.79
C LYS A 86 -6.01 -9.67 13.28
N THR A 87 -4.86 -9.85 12.65
CA THR A 87 -4.29 -11.14 12.27
C THR A 87 -3.91 -11.95 13.50
N ILE A 88 -3.57 -13.23 13.31
CA ILE A 88 -3.09 -14.11 14.39
C ILE A 88 -1.86 -13.56 15.15
N ASP A 89 -1.02 -12.78 14.45
CA ASP A 89 0.16 -12.13 15.01
C ASP A 89 -0.14 -10.76 15.64
N GLY A 90 -1.42 -10.37 15.71
CA GLY A 90 -1.89 -9.15 16.36
C GLY A 90 -1.76 -7.87 15.53
N MET A 91 -1.39 -7.99 14.25
CA MET A 91 -1.24 -6.88 13.30
C MET A 91 -2.60 -6.54 12.69
N ARG A 92 -2.81 -5.31 12.21
CA ARG A 92 -4.00 -4.99 11.41
C ARG A 92 -3.68 -5.12 9.93
N GLU A 93 -4.38 -5.98 9.22
CA GLU A 93 -4.26 -6.12 7.76
C GLU A 93 -5.11 -5.07 7.05
N TRP A 94 -4.48 -4.23 6.25
CA TRP A 94 -5.16 -3.28 5.36
C TRP A 94 -4.88 -3.65 3.90
N SER A 95 -5.94 -3.74 3.09
CA SER A 95 -5.83 -3.93 1.65
C SER A 95 -5.98 -2.59 0.95
N VAL A 96 -5.10 -2.31 -0.01
CA VAL A 96 -5.20 -1.12 -0.87
C VAL A 96 -5.47 -1.57 -2.29
N VAL A 97 -6.65 -1.24 -2.82
CA VAL A 97 -7.05 -1.53 -4.19
C VAL A 97 -6.97 -0.25 -5.01
N PHE A 98 -6.36 -0.31 -6.20
CA PHE A 98 -6.12 0.87 -7.02
C PHE A 98 -5.94 0.51 -8.49
N THR A 99 -6.04 1.52 -9.36
CA THR A 99 -5.62 1.45 -10.76
C THR A 99 -4.38 2.31 -10.95
N LEU A 100 -3.70 2.24 -12.10
CA LEU A 100 -2.57 3.13 -12.39
C LEU A 100 -3.05 4.34 -13.19
N ALA A 101 -2.56 5.53 -12.84
CA ALA A 101 -2.78 6.70 -13.67
C ALA A 101 -2.08 6.49 -15.02
N GLU A 102 -2.71 6.89 -16.12
CA GLU A 102 -2.03 6.94 -17.42
C GLU A 102 -0.78 7.81 -17.27
N GLN A 103 0.39 7.25 -17.60
CA GLN A 103 1.59 8.08 -17.75
C GLN A 103 1.37 8.94 -19.00
N THR A 104 0.81 10.13 -18.84
CA THR A 104 0.92 11.16 -19.88
C THR A 104 2.40 11.35 -20.15
N GLU A 105 2.88 10.99 -21.34
CA GLU A 105 4.24 11.26 -21.80
C GLU A 105 4.48 12.78 -21.83
N ILE A 106 4.86 13.36 -20.70
CA ILE A 106 5.36 14.73 -20.62
C ILE A 106 6.85 14.59 -20.33
N GLY A 107 7.66 14.53 -21.39
CA GLY A 107 9.12 14.48 -21.22
C GLY A 107 9.99 14.01 -22.39
N ARG A 108 9.44 13.70 -23.57
CA ARG A 108 10.25 13.58 -24.81
C ARG A 108 10.21 14.88 -25.63
N GLU A 109 10.66 15.97 -25.03
CA GLU A 109 11.06 17.14 -25.82
C GLU A 109 12.43 17.61 -25.33
N GLY A 110 13.44 17.49 -26.20
CA GLY A 110 14.76 18.06 -25.96
C GLY A 110 15.99 17.23 -26.31
N ALA A 111 15.98 16.49 -27.43
CA ALA A 111 17.24 16.06 -28.06
C ALA A 111 17.09 16.16 -29.58
N VAL A 112 17.34 17.37 -30.11
CA VAL A 112 17.76 17.59 -31.49
C VAL A 112 19.27 17.78 -31.46
#